data_AF-A0A8T4Z6J1-F1
#
_entry.id   AF-A0A8T4Z6J1-F1
#
_cell.length_a   1.000
_cell.length_b   1.000
_cell.length_c   1.000
_cell.angle_alpha   90.00
_cell.angle_beta   90.00
_cell.angle_gamma   90.00
#
_symmetry.space_group_name_H-M   'P 1'
#
loop_
_entity.id
_entity.type
_entity.pdbx_description
1 polymer ?
#
loop_
_entity_poly.entity_id
_entity_poly.type
_entity_poly.pdbx_seq_one_letter_code
_entity_poly.pdbx_strand_id
1 'polypeptide(L)'
;MSEIRKGSNTYKMIQNLQYLLRKRKNLGNKIRVGVEVVLMKENIEELPKMVERLAEEGIDYIIVSHVIPYNKEIFEKSLYLTISKSQLESFISLMDESHEQKIYYKIYNVLSDISSIKDRKISEKRRLGIWEKAIQKKLSINLPLLFKSKERLLLLNQVENYFRMTEKITGKYNIELKLPTIFPDAKERLCPYIEKNALFIRSDGKVSPCMEFAYPHSLYINMHQKLIHPIIFGDLLFEELKYVWNKPNYKAFRNTRRNVSQKIPWCGDCVFSPWCFFSRSNERDCFTNEPGCSECLYSIGLSICNI
;
A
#
# COMPACT_ATOMS: atom_id res chain seq x y z
N MET A 1 8.15 17.32 -10.51
CA MET A 1 9.07 16.91 -9.40
C MET A 1 9.45 18.05 -8.43
N SER A 2 9.92 19.20 -8.91
CA SER A 2 10.33 20.34 -8.05
C SER A 2 9.22 20.89 -7.16
N GLU A 3 7.96 20.78 -7.61
CA GLU A 3 6.77 21.18 -6.83
C GLU A 3 6.42 20.22 -5.69
N ILE A 4 6.80 18.93 -5.81
CA ILE A 4 6.45 17.89 -4.83
C ILE A 4 7.40 17.92 -3.63
N ARG A 5 8.69 18.18 -3.85
CA ARG A 5 9.70 18.27 -2.78
C ARG A 5 10.46 19.59 -2.90
N LYS A 6 10.13 20.55 -2.03
CA LYS A 6 10.83 21.83 -1.92
C LYS A 6 12.34 21.59 -1.71
N GLY A 7 13.16 22.26 -2.51
CA GLY A 7 14.62 22.10 -2.50
C GLY A 7 15.17 20.90 -3.29
N SER A 8 14.31 20.10 -3.95
CA SER A 8 14.80 19.06 -4.85
C SER A 8 15.31 19.66 -6.16
N ASN A 9 16.50 19.22 -6.58
CA ASN A 9 17.08 19.58 -7.87
C ASN A 9 17.17 18.33 -8.74
N THR A 10 16.18 18.15 -9.61
CA THR A 10 16.08 17.00 -10.53
C THR A 10 17.31 16.88 -11.42
N TYR A 11 17.84 18.02 -11.90
CA TYR A 11 19.03 18.02 -12.75
C TYR A 11 20.25 17.44 -12.02
N LYS A 12 20.50 17.89 -10.78
CA LYS A 12 21.59 17.36 -9.94
C LYS A 12 21.40 15.87 -9.62
N MET A 13 20.17 15.42 -9.42
CA MET A 13 19.86 14.00 -9.19
C MET A 13 20.23 13.14 -10.40
N ILE A 14 19.84 13.56 -11.62
CA ILE A 14 20.19 12.86 -12.86
C ILE A 14 21.70 12.88 -13.10
N GLN A 15 22.37 14.01 -12.87
CA GLN A 15 23.84 14.08 -12.97
C GLN A 15 24.54 13.10 -12.02
N ASN A 16 24.08 12.99 -10.77
CA ASN A 16 24.64 12.05 -9.80
C ASN A 16 24.41 10.59 -10.23
N LEU A 17 23.22 10.28 -10.77
CA LEU A 17 22.90 8.96 -11.31
C LEU A 17 23.83 8.61 -12.48
N GLN A 18 23.99 9.52 -13.45
CA GLN A 18 24.89 9.35 -14.59
C GLN A 18 26.34 9.17 -14.14
N TYR A 19 26.79 9.93 -13.14
CA TYR A 19 28.11 9.77 -12.55
C TYR A 19 28.30 8.37 -11.93
N LEU A 20 27.33 7.90 -11.14
CA LEU A 20 27.35 6.56 -10.55
C LEU A 20 27.41 5.46 -11.62
N LEU A 21 26.60 5.58 -12.67
CA LEU A 21 26.56 4.61 -13.77
C LEU A 21 27.89 4.57 -14.56
N ARG A 22 28.54 5.71 -14.76
CA ARG A 22 29.91 5.77 -15.34
C ARG A 22 30.93 5.08 -14.45
N LYS A 23 30.91 5.34 -13.13
CA LYS A 23 31.83 4.68 -12.18
C LYS A 23 31.60 3.18 -12.08
N ARG A 24 30.34 2.73 -12.14
CA ARG A 24 29.98 1.31 -12.20
C ARG A 24 30.64 0.61 -13.39
N LYS A 25 30.65 1.23 -14.58
CA LYS A 25 31.30 0.67 -15.77
C LYS A 25 32.80 0.43 -15.54
N ASN A 26 33.49 1.37 -14.89
CA ASN A 26 34.91 1.23 -14.55
C ASN A 26 35.19 0.10 -13.54
N LEU A 27 34.18 -0.30 -12.76
CA LEU A 27 34.24 -1.42 -11.81
C LEU A 27 33.78 -2.76 -12.42
N GLY A 28 33.55 -2.82 -13.74
CA GLY A 28 33.12 -4.03 -14.44
C GLY A 28 31.67 -4.42 -14.16
N ASN A 29 30.78 -3.45 -13.92
CA ASN A 29 29.34 -3.68 -13.71
C ASN A 29 28.97 -4.59 -12.52
N LYS A 30 29.81 -4.62 -11.49
CA LYS A 30 29.60 -5.45 -10.28
C LYS A 30 28.51 -4.93 -9.33
N ILE A 31 28.05 -3.69 -9.51
CA ILE A 31 27.09 -3.04 -8.61
C ILE A 31 25.76 -2.87 -9.34
N ARG A 32 24.65 -3.28 -8.72
CA ARG A 32 23.32 -2.99 -9.24
C ARG A 32 22.88 -1.59 -8.83
N VAL A 33 22.38 -0.81 -9.77
CA VAL A 33 21.87 0.55 -9.59
C VAL A 33 20.39 0.53 -9.92
N GLY A 34 19.56 0.96 -8.97
CA GLY A 34 18.12 1.07 -9.17
C GLY A 34 17.58 2.42 -8.74
N VAL A 35 16.35 2.69 -9.17
CA VAL A 35 15.63 3.93 -8.85
C VAL A 35 14.31 3.59 -8.18
N GLU A 36 14.00 4.31 -7.10
CA GLU A 36 12.71 4.21 -6.43
C GLU A 36 11.83 5.40 -6.79
N VAL A 37 10.59 5.11 -7.15
CA VAL A 37 9.59 6.09 -7.56
C VAL A 37 8.37 5.98 -6.64
N VAL A 38 8.00 7.08 -6.00
CA VAL A 38 6.77 7.17 -5.20
C VAL A 38 5.67 7.82 -6.03
N LEU A 39 4.56 7.12 -6.20
CA LEU A 39 3.41 7.53 -7.00
C LEU A 39 2.39 8.32 -6.20
N MET A 40 1.92 9.39 -6.83
CA MET A 40 0.85 10.27 -6.38
C MET A 40 0.02 10.70 -7.59
N LYS A 41 -1.17 11.24 -7.34
CA LYS A 41 -2.06 11.78 -8.39
C LYS A 41 -1.34 12.73 -9.35
N GLU A 42 -0.38 13.49 -8.85
CA GLU A 42 0.35 14.52 -9.57
C GLU A 42 1.42 13.98 -10.53
N ASN A 43 1.94 12.75 -10.34
CA ASN A 43 3.09 12.26 -11.11
C ASN A 43 2.85 10.96 -11.89
N ILE A 44 1.67 10.35 -11.75
CA ILE A 44 1.38 9.06 -12.40
C ILE A 44 1.42 9.12 -13.93
N GLU A 45 0.96 10.23 -14.51
CA GLU A 45 0.97 10.42 -15.97
C GLU A 45 2.41 10.47 -16.53
N GLU A 46 3.36 11.00 -15.75
CA GLU A 46 4.76 11.10 -16.15
C GLU A 46 5.52 9.76 -16.02
N LEU A 47 4.95 8.77 -15.32
CA LEU A 47 5.62 7.52 -14.97
C LEU A 47 6.22 6.80 -16.20
N PRO A 48 5.48 6.54 -17.30
CA PRO A 48 6.05 5.79 -18.42
C PRO A 48 7.25 6.52 -19.06
N LYS A 49 7.11 7.82 -19.28
CA LYS A 49 8.17 8.65 -19.89
C LYS A 49 9.40 8.77 -18.97
N MET A 50 9.17 8.87 -17.67
CA MET A 50 10.26 8.88 -16.69
C MET A 50 11.00 7.54 -16.69
N VAL A 51 10.27 6.42 -16.70
CA VAL A 51 10.85 5.08 -16.74
C VAL A 51 11.64 4.85 -18.03
N GLU A 52 11.13 5.30 -19.18
CA GLU A 52 11.85 5.21 -20.46
C GLU A 52 13.19 5.94 -20.41
N ARG A 53 13.21 7.18 -19.91
CA ARG A 53 14.46 7.94 -19.77
C ARG A 53 15.44 7.29 -18.80
N LEU A 54 14.95 6.81 -17.66
CA LEU A 54 15.78 6.09 -16.69
C LEU A 54 16.34 4.80 -17.29
N ALA A 55 15.56 4.14 -18.14
CA ALA A 55 15.98 2.93 -18.84
C ALA A 55 17.11 3.18 -19.83
N GLU A 56 17.04 4.28 -20.59
CA GLU A 56 18.09 4.71 -21.53
C GLU A 56 19.43 5.01 -20.83
N GLU A 57 19.40 5.46 -19.57
CA GLU A 57 20.62 5.68 -18.77
C GLU A 57 21.32 4.36 -18.39
N GLY A 58 20.62 3.22 -18.44
CA GLY A 58 21.16 1.90 -18.19
C GLY A 58 21.15 1.48 -16.71
N ILE A 59 20.11 1.84 -15.97
CA ILE A 59 19.84 1.30 -14.63
C ILE A 59 19.40 -0.17 -14.69
N ASP A 60 19.52 -0.89 -13.57
CA ASP A 60 19.24 -2.33 -13.52
C ASP A 60 17.81 -2.66 -13.06
N TYR A 61 17.22 -1.79 -12.22
CA TYR A 61 15.87 -2.02 -11.69
C TYR A 61 15.15 -0.72 -11.29
N ILE A 62 13.83 -0.76 -11.29
CA ILE A 62 12.95 0.29 -10.80
C ILE A 62 11.97 -0.31 -9.80
N ILE A 63 11.86 0.32 -8.63
CA ILE A 63 10.81 0.02 -7.65
C ILE A 63 9.83 1.18 -7.66
N VAL A 64 8.56 0.87 -7.84
CA VAL A 64 7.49 1.85 -7.80
C VAL A 64 6.62 1.55 -6.57
N SER A 65 6.30 2.56 -5.78
CA SER A 65 5.47 2.43 -4.59
C SER A 65 4.39 3.50 -4.58
N HIS A 66 3.21 3.22 -4.05
CA HIS A 66 2.28 4.30 -3.74
C HIS A 66 2.73 5.08 -2.50
N VAL A 67 2.43 6.38 -2.48
CA VAL A 67 2.67 7.24 -1.32
C VAL A 67 1.99 6.69 -0.07
N ILE A 68 2.72 6.70 1.04
CA ILE A 68 2.16 6.43 2.37
C ILE A 68 1.50 7.72 2.88
N PRO A 69 0.20 7.73 3.19
CA PRO A 69 -0.46 8.94 3.62
C PRO A 69 -0.22 9.21 5.11
N TYR A 70 0.59 10.22 5.42
CA TYR A 70 0.81 10.66 6.80
C TYR A 70 -0.27 11.60 7.33
N ASN A 71 -1.10 12.13 6.43
CA ASN A 71 -2.24 13.00 6.74
C ASN A 71 -3.32 12.89 5.64
N LYS A 72 -4.45 13.56 5.86
CA LYS A 72 -5.59 13.53 4.95
C LYS A 72 -5.27 14.09 3.56
N GLU A 73 -4.46 15.16 3.48
CA GLU A 73 -4.09 15.77 2.20
C GLU A 73 -3.31 14.79 1.30
N ILE A 74 -2.34 14.08 1.88
CA ILE A 74 -1.60 13.05 1.15
C ILE A 74 -2.51 11.86 0.78
N PHE A 75 -3.49 11.54 1.63
CA PHE A 75 -4.45 10.47 1.33
C PHE A 75 -5.30 10.81 0.10
N GLU A 76 -5.72 12.06 -0.07
CA GLU A 76 -6.46 12.50 -1.26
C GLU A 76 -5.62 12.36 -2.55
N LYS A 77 -4.29 12.37 -2.42
CA LYS A 77 -3.32 12.18 -3.52
C LYS A 77 -2.97 10.71 -3.80
N SER A 78 -3.43 9.76 -2.98
CA SER A 78 -3.14 8.34 -3.17
C SER A 78 -3.90 7.74 -4.36
N LEU A 79 -3.31 6.75 -5.02
CA LEU A 79 -3.81 6.14 -6.27
C LEU A 79 -4.23 4.67 -6.12
N TYR A 80 -4.76 4.32 -4.96
CA TYR A 80 -5.18 2.95 -4.64
C TYR A 80 -6.43 2.92 -3.76
N LEU A 81 -7.02 1.73 -3.63
CA LEU A 81 -7.98 1.42 -2.56
C LEU A 81 -7.37 0.45 -1.56
N THR A 82 -7.87 0.47 -0.33
CA THR A 82 -7.51 -0.50 0.71
C THR A 82 -8.56 -1.60 0.88
N ILE A 83 -9.68 -1.53 0.15
CA ILE A 83 -10.69 -2.59 0.10
C ILE A 83 -10.18 -3.70 -0.81
N SER A 84 -10.22 -4.94 -0.34
CA SER A 84 -9.80 -6.12 -1.10
C SER A 84 -10.58 -6.25 -2.39
N LYS A 85 -9.89 -6.55 -3.49
CA LYS A 85 -10.53 -6.71 -4.81
C LYS A 85 -11.64 -7.77 -4.78
N SER A 86 -11.35 -8.91 -4.17
CA SER A 86 -12.30 -10.03 -4.06
C SER A 86 -13.56 -9.69 -3.26
N GLN A 87 -13.43 -8.92 -2.17
CA GLN A 87 -14.58 -8.44 -1.39
C GLN A 87 -15.43 -7.47 -2.20
N LEU A 88 -14.76 -6.57 -2.92
CA LEU A 88 -15.41 -5.57 -3.75
C LEU A 88 -16.18 -6.21 -4.91
N GLU A 89 -15.57 -7.15 -5.64
CA GLU A 89 -16.21 -7.92 -6.71
C GLU A 89 -17.41 -8.72 -6.19
N SER A 90 -17.23 -9.38 -5.04
CA SER A 90 -18.31 -10.14 -4.40
C SER A 90 -19.49 -9.25 -4.05
N PHE A 91 -19.23 -8.06 -3.49
CA PHE A 91 -20.28 -7.10 -3.15
C PHE A 91 -21.00 -6.56 -4.38
N ILE A 92 -20.26 -6.17 -5.42
CA ILE A 92 -20.82 -5.67 -6.70
C ILE A 92 -21.73 -6.72 -7.34
N SER A 93 -21.34 -8.00 -7.31
CA SER A 93 -22.14 -9.09 -7.89
C SER A 93 -23.53 -9.26 -7.27
N LEU A 94 -23.77 -8.66 -6.09
CA LEU A 94 -25.10 -8.65 -5.45
C LEU A 94 -26.04 -7.58 -6.01
N MET A 95 -25.49 -6.59 -6.70
CA MET A 95 -26.15 -5.34 -7.06
C MET A 95 -26.26 -5.11 -8.56
N ASP A 96 -25.23 -5.53 -9.29
CA ASP A 96 -25.05 -5.23 -10.71
C ASP A 96 -25.32 -6.48 -11.58
N GLU A 97 -26.34 -6.38 -12.43
CA GLU A 97 -26.66 -7.36 -13.48
C GLU A 97 -26.01 -7.00 -14.83
N SER A 98 -25.21 -5.93 -14.90
CA SER A 98 -24.61 -5.46 -16.14
C SER A 98 -23.56 -6.42 -16.73
N HIS A 99 -23.50 -6.46 -18.06
CA HIS A 99 -22.50 -7.20 -18.86
C HIS A 99 -21.14 -6.49 -18.95
N GLU A 100 -20.93 -5.38 -18.23
CA GLU A 100 -19.67 -4.64 -18.29
C GLU A 100 -18.54 -5.48 -17.69
N GLN A 101 -17.33 -5.46 -18.27
CA GLN A 101 -16.24 -6.34 -17.81
C GLN A 101 -15.31 -5.66 -16.79
N LYS A 102 -15.19 -4.33 -16.82
CA LYS A 102 -14.25 -3.60 -15.97
C LYS A 102 -14.86 -3.29 -14.60
N ILE A 103 -14.19 -3.75 -13.55
CA ILE A 103 -14.62 -3.59 -12.15
C ILE A 103 -14.93 -2.12 -11.78
N TYR A 104 -14.17 -1.16 -12.31
CA TYR A 104 -14.31 0.27 -12.00
C TYR A 104 -15.69 0.84 -12.30
N TYR A 105 -16.23 0.54 -13.48
CA TYR A 105 -17.53 1.04 -13.89
C TYR A 105 -18.66 0.38 -13.10
N LYS A 106 -18.53 -0.92 -12.79
CA LYS A 106 -19.49 -1.59 -11.91
C LYS A 106 -19.57 -0.94 -10.53
N ILE A 107 -18.42 -0.62 -9.94
CA ILE A 107 -18.38 0.08 -8.65
C ILE A 107 -19.07 1.44 -8.77
N TYR A 108 -18.79 2.18 -9.84
CA TYR A 108 -19.40 3.48 -10.07
C TYR A 108 -20.93 3.39 -10.22
N ASN A 109 -21.43 2.40 -10.94
CA ASN A 109 -22.86 2.13 -11.11
C ASN A 109 -23.50 1.77 -9.76
N VAL A 110 -22.88 0.87 -9.00
CA VAL A 110 -23.31 0.51 -7.64
C VAL A 110 -23.38 1.73 -6.71
N LEU A 111 -22.34 2.56 -6.69
CA LEU A 111 -22.32 3.78 -5.89
C LEU A 111 -23.40 4.78 -6.33
N SER A 112 -23.63 4.90 -7.63
CA SER A 112 -24.66 5.77 -8.21
C SER A 112 -26.06 5.29 -7.82
N ASP A 113 -26.32 3.98 -7.95
CA ASP A 113 -27.56 3.32 -7.53
C ASP A 113 -27.84 3.54 -6.04
N ILE A 114 -26.84 3.30 -5.17
CA ILE A 114 -27.00 3.50 -3.72
C ILE A 114 -27.19 4.99 -3.40
N SER A 115 -26.59 5.91 -4.15
CA SER A 115 -26.76 7.35 -3.93
C SER A 115 -28.06 7.92 -4.50
N SER A 116 -28.75 7.19 -5.39
CA SER A 116 -29.97 7.67 -6.05
C SER A 116 -31.15 7.77 -5.07
N ILE A 117 -31.90 8.88 -5.17
CA ILE A 117 -33.07 9.21 -4.32
C ILE A 117 -34.39 8.91 -5.06
N LYS A 118 -34.33 8.40 -6.30
CA LYS A 118 -35.53 8.09 -7.08
C LYS A 118 -36.25 6.90 -6.44
N ASP A 119 -37.35 7.23 -5.78
CA ASP A 119 -38.26 6.36 -5.03
C ASP A 119 -37.67 5.70 -3.76
N ARG A 120 -37.89 6.38 -2.63
CA ARG A 120 -37.29 6.05 -1.32
C ARG A 120 -37.66 4.66 -0.81
N LYS A 121 -38.91 4.21 -1.05
CA LYS A 121 -39.39 2.89 -0.58
C LYS A 121 -38.81 1.72 -1.37
N ILE A 122 -38.70 1.87 -2.70
CA ILE A 122 -38.16 0.81 -3.58
C ILE A 122 -36.64 0.68 -3.37
N SER A 123 -35.95 1.81 -3.24
CA SER A 123 -34.51 1.84 -2.97
C SER A 123 -34.15 1.28 -1.59
N GLU A 124 -34.97 1.50 -0.55
CA GLU A 124 -34.77 0.91 0.78
C GLU A 124 -34.88 -0.62 0.78
N LYS A 125 -35.95 -1.17 0.17
CA LYS A 125 -36.13 -2.64 0.09
C LYS A 125 -35.00 -3.31 -0.68
N ARG A 126 -34.55 -2.71 -1.79
CA ARG A 126 -33.41 -3.22 -2.59
C ARG A 126 -32.11 -3.20 -1.77
N ARG A 127 -31.83 -2.10 -1.05
CA ARG A 127 -30.65 -1.98 -0.18
C ARG A 127 -30.65 -3.02 0.94
N LEU A 128 -31.78 -3.22 1.61
CA LEU A 128 -31.92 -4.24 2.66
C LEU A 128 -31.64 -5.65 2.11
N GLY A 129 -32.21 -6.01 0.96
CA GLY A 129 -31.97 -7.33 0.34
C GLY A 129 -30.50 -7.55 -0.06
N ILE A 130 -29.79 -6.50 -0.49
CA ILE A 130 -28.34 -6.58 -0.75
C ILE A 130 -27.56 -6.83 0.54
N TRP A 131 -27.91 -6.13 1.62
CA TRP A 131 -27.28 -6.32 2.92
C TRP A 131 -27.52 -7.72 3.48
N GLU A 132 -28.74 -8.24 3.38
CA GLU A 132 -29.06 -9.61 3.78
C GLU A 132 -28.20 -10.64 3.01
N LYS A 133 -28.09 -10.48 1.69
CA LYS A 133 -27.22 -11.33 0.85
C LYS A 133 -25.74 -11.20 1.25
N ALA A 134 -25.27 -9.99 1.56
CA ALA A 134 -23.90 -9.76 2.00
C ALA A 134 -23.60 -10.47 3.34
N ILE A 135 -24.53 -10.38 4.29
CA ILE A 135 -24.45 -11.07 5.59
C ILE A 135 -24.44 -12.59 5.38
N GLN A 136 -25.33 -13.14 4.55
CA GLN A 136 -25.37 -14.56 4.22
C GLN A 136 -24.04 -15.06 3.62
N LYS A 137 -23.41 -14.25 2.77
CA LYS A 137 -22.10 -14.53 2.18
C LYS A 137 -20.91 -14.18 3.10
N LYS A 138 -21.15 -13.73 4.34
CA LYS A 138 -20.13 -13.27 5.29
C LYS A 138 -19.20 -12.20 4.70
N LEU A 139 -19.73 -11.34 3.85
CA LEU A 139 -18.99 -10.24 3.24
C LEU A 139 -18.90 -9.09 4.23
N SER A 140 -17.68 -8.67 4.52
CA SER A 140 -17.41 -7.38 5.19
C SER A 140 -16.84 -6.44 4.14
N ILE A 141 -17.46 -5.27 3.99
CA ILE A 141 -16.99 -4.24 3.08
C ILE A 141 -17.05 -2.87 3.74
N ASN A 142 -15.96 -2.12 3.63
CA ASN A 142 -15.88 -0.76 4.13
C ASN A 142 -16.60 0.21 3.17
N LEU A 143 -17.93 0.21 3.19
CA LEU A 143 -18.73 1.10 2.35
C LEU A 143 -18.43 2.60 2.58
N PRO A 144 -18.25 3.10 3.81
CA PRO A 144 -17.89 4.51 4.01
C PRO A 144 -16.64 4.91 3.22
N LEU A 145 -15.61 4.07 3.24
CA LEU A 145 -14.41 4.27 2.43
C LEU A 145 -14.71 4.19 0.93
N LEU A 146 -15.52 3.23 0.48
CA LEU A 146 -15.88 3.08 -0.93
C LEU A 146 -16.59 4.35 -1.47
N PHE A 147 -17.58 4.88 -0.74
CA PHE A 147 -18.27 6.12 -1.10
C PHE A 147 -17.32 7.31 -1.20
N LYS A 148 -16.41 7.43 -0.22
CA LYS A 148 -15.43 8.52 -0.19
C LYS A 148 -14.34 8.40 -1.25
N SER A 149 -14.17 7.22 -1.84
CA SER A 149 -13.18 6.96 -2.87
C SER A 149 -13.75 7.03 -4.30
N LYS A 150 -14.98 7.54 -4.48
CA LYS A 150 -15.66 7.60 -5.79
C LYS A 150 -14.81 8.27 -6.88
N GLU A 151 -14.20 9.40 -6.58
CA GLU A 151 -13.33 10.10 -7.55
C GLU A 151 -12.06 9.32 -7.87
N ARG A 152 -11.49 8.66 -6.86
CA ARG A 152 -10.27 7.85 -7.01
C ARG A 152 -10.52 6.64 -7.92
N LEU A 153 -11.71 6.02 -7.84
CA LEU A 153 -12.08 4.88 -8.68
C LEU A 153 -11.97 5.17 -10.18
N LEU A 154 -12.32 6.39 -10.60
CA LEU A 154 -12.20 6.82 -12.00
C LEU A 154 -10.73 6.89 -12.46
N LEU A 155 -9.84 7.23 -11.54
CA LEU A 155 -8.40 7.32 -11.80
C LEU A 155 -7.72 5.94 -11.87
N LEU A 156 -8.22 4.93 -11.16
CA LEU A 156 -7.55 3.62 -11.09
C LEU A 156 -7.41 2.92 -12.46
N ASN A 157 -8.40 3.07 -13.36
CA ASN A 157 -8.28 2.56 -14.73
C ASN A 157 -7.14 3.27 -15.50
N GLN A 158 -6.89 4.55 -15.23
CA GLN A 158 -5.74 5.26 -15.81
C GLN A 158 -4.43 4.73 -15.22
N VAL A 159 -4.38 4.48 -13.91
CA VAL A 159 -3.19 3.91 -13.24
C VAL A 159 -2.82 2.55 -13.87
N GLU A 160 -3.78 1.66 -14.07
CA GLU A 160 -3.53 0.38 -14.75
C GLU A 160 -2.97 0.56 -16.16
N ASN A 161 -3.48 1.53 -16.92
CA ASN A 161 -2.97 1.79 -18.27
C ASN A 161 -1.52 2.28 -18.23
N TYR A 162 -1.20 3.21 -17.32
CA TYR A 162 0.18 3.67 -17.14
C TYR A 162 1.11 2.55 -16.67
N PHE A 163 0.64 1.64 -15.82
CA PHE A 163 1.40 0.46 -15.41
C PHE A 163 1.71 -0.45 -16.59
N ARG A 164 0.71 -0.81 -17.41
CA ARG A 164 0.90 -1.61 -18.62
C ARG A 164 1.85 -0.95 -19.62
N MET A 165 1.77 0.37 -19.79
CA MET A 165 2.71 1.11 -20.64
C MET A 165 4.13 1.02 -20.10
N THR A 166 4.29 1.17 -18.78
CA THR A 166 5.58 1.11 -18.09
C THR A 166 6.21 -0.29 -18.22
N GLU A 167 5.44 -1.36 -18.03
CA GLU A 167 5.91 -2.74 -18.21
C GLU A 167 6.39 -3.00 -19.65
N LYS A 168 5.66 -2.50 -20.65
CA LYS A 168 6.06 -2.59 -22.07
C LYS A 168 7.38 -1.87 -22.34
N ILE A 169 7.62 -0.73 -21.69
CA ILE A 169 8.87 0.03 -21.82
C ILE A 169 10.01 -0.78 -21.19
N THR A 170 9.88 -1.21 -19.93
CA THR A 170 10.97 -1.93 -19.25
C THR A 170 11.31 -3.27 -19.91
N GLY A 171 10.34 -3.94 -20.53
CA GLY A 171 10.57 -5.15 -21.33
C GLY A 171 11.48 -4.93 -22.55
N LYS A 172 11.51 -3.72 -23.14
CA LYS A 172 12.42 -3.40 -24.26
C LYS A 172 13.87 -3.19 -23.82
N TYR A 173 14.07 -2.72 -22.60
CA TYR A 173 15.40 -2.39 -22.04
C TYR A 173 15.94 -3.46 -21.09
N ASN A 174 15.20 -4.56 -20.88
CA ASN A 174 15.54 -5.66 -19.96
C ASN A 174 15.81 -5.17 -18.52
N ILE A 175 14.95 -4.28 -18.02
CA ILE A 175 15.04 -3.71 -16.66
C ILE A 175 14.05 -4.41 -15.75
N GLU A 176 14.49 -4.77 -14.54
CA GLU A 176 13.59 -5.31 -13.52
C GLU A 176 12.64 -4.20 -13.03
N LEU A 177 11.34 -4.42 -13.15
CA LEU A 177 10.32 -3.48 -12.70
C LEU A 177 9.48 -4.13 -11.60
N LYS A 178 9.35 -3.44 -10.47
CA LYS A 178 8.44 -3.81 -9.41
C LYS A 178 7.38 -2.74 -9.24
N LEU A 179 6.16 -3.03 -9.70
CA LEU A 179 5.00 -2.15 -9.54
C LEU A 179 4.22 -2.51 -8.26
N PRO A 180 3.57 -1.53 -7.63
CA PRO A 180 2.63 -1.81 -6.56
C PRO A 180 1.31 -2.32 -7.14
N THR A 181 0.49 -2.96 -6.32
CA THR A 181 -0.92 -3.16 -6.68
C THR A 181 -1.73 -1.88 -6.38
N ILE A 182 -2.89 -1.75 -7.03
CA ILE A 182 -3.88 -0.69 -6.78
C ILE A 182 -5.08 -1.18 -5.95
N PHE A 183 -5.24 -2.50 -5.85
CA PHE A 183 -6.20 -3.16 -4.98
C PHE A 183 -5.50 -4.25 -4.17
N PRO A 184 -5.71 -4.33 -2.86
CA PRO A 184 -5.16 -5.40 -2.07
C PRO A 184 -5.88 -6.72 -2.29
N ASP A 185 -5.22 -7.78 -1.85
CA ASP A 185 -5.87 -9.02 -1.45
C ASP A 185 -5.52 -9.29 0.02
N ALA A 186 -6.51 -9.19 0.91
CA ALA A 186 -6.32 -9.44 2.33
C ALA A 186 -5.88 -10.89 2.64
N LYS A 187 -6.17 -11.85 1.75
CA LYS A 187 -5.83 -13.28 1.95
C LYS A 187 -4.38 -13.58 1.58
N GLU A 188 -3.79 -12.80 0.69
CA GLU A 188 -2.42 -12.97 0.18
C GLU A 188 -1.42 -11.99 0.83
N ARG A 189 -1.73 -11.53 2.04
CA ARG A 189 -0.86 -10.61 2.78
C ARG A 189 0.44 -11.27 3.18
N LEU A 190 1.56 -10.57 2.97
CA LEU A 190 2.90 -10.98 3.36
C LEU A 190 3.66 -9.82 4.00
N CYS A 191 4.38 -10.06 5.10
CA CYS A 191 5.20 -9.01 5.71
C CYS A 191 6.60 -8.99 5.08
N PRO A 192 7.02 -7.91 4.39
CA PRO A 192 8.31 -7.89 3.68
C PRO A 192 9.52 -8.18 4.59
N TYR A 193 9.49 -7.66 5.82
CA TYR A 193 10.56 -7.88 6.79
C TYR A 193 10.67 -9.32 7.27
N ILE A 194 9.55 -10.04 7.32
CA ILE A 194 9.56 -11.47 7.67
C ILE A 194 10.07 -12.29 6.50
N GLU A 195 9.58 -12.03 5.29
CA GLU A 195 10.00 -12.75 4.08
C GLU A 195 11.50 -12.62 3.82
N LYS A 196 12.07 -11.44 4.10
CA LYS A 196 13.50 -11.16 3.93
C LYS A 196 14.35 -11.51 5.14
N ASN A 197 13.75 -12.01 6.24
CA ASN A 197 14.43 -12.17 7.53
C ASN A 197 15.19 -10.91 7.97
N ALA A 198 14.58 -9.74 7.75
CA ALA A 198 15.16 -8.44 7.98
C ALA A 198 14.63 -7.80 9.28
N LEU A 199 15.37 -6.81 9.76
CA LEU A 199 15.01 -5.90 10.85
C LEU A 199 15.50 -4.49 10.51
N PHE A 200 15.12 -3.51 11.31
CA PHE A 200 15.61 -2.14 11.15
C PHE A 200 16.41 -1.72 12.38
N ILE A 201 17.65 -1.25 12.15
CA ILE A 201 18.50 -0.67 13.19
C ILE A 201 18.49 0.84 12.99
N ARG A 202 18.03 1.56 14.00
CA ARG A 202 18.06 3.03 14.00
C ARG A 202 19.51 3.53 14.18
N SER A 203 19.74 4.79 13.82
CA SER A 203 21.05 5.43 13.99
C SER A 203 21.52 5.50 15.45
N ASP A 204 20.60 5.42 16.42
CA ASP A 204 20.87 5.38 17.85
C ASP A 204 21.03 3.96 18.44
N GLY A 205 21.20 2.94 17.59
CA GLY A 205 21.44 1.55 18.00
C GLY A 205 20.17 0.75 18.35
N LYS A 206 19.00 1.38 18.42
CA LYS A 206 17.74 0.70 18.73
C LYS A 206 17.28 -0.21 17.59
N VAL A 207 16.85 -1.42 17.95
CA VAL A 207 16.35 -2.44 17.03
C VAL A 207 14.82 -2.40 16.96
N SER A 208 14.30 -2.02 15.80
CA SER A 208 12.88 -2.04 15.45
C SER A 208 12.58 -3.21 14.51
N PRO A 209 11.36 -3.79 14.52
CA PRO A 209 11.02 -4.86 13.59
C PRO A 209 10.96 -4.42 12.13
N CYS A 210 10.68 -3.14 11.86
CA CYS A 210 10.58 -2.57 10.52
C CYS A 210 10.72 -1.04 10.55
N MET A 211 10.91 -0.42 9.38
CA MET A 211 10.96 1.05 9.26
C MET A 211 9.67 1.72 9.75
N GLU A 212 8.51 1.12 9.49
CA GLU A 212 7.21 1.64 9.94
C GLU A 212 7.15 1.79 11.47
N PHE A 213 7.73 0.88 12.22
CA PHE A 213 7.74 0.96 13.69
C PHE A 213 9.00 1.60 14.27
N ALA A 214 9.88 2.16 13.44
CA ALA A 214 11.12 2.74 13.93
C ALA A 214 10.90 4.07 14.68
N TYR A 215 9.96 4.89 14.21
CA TYR A 215 9.76 6.26 14.72
C TYR A 215 8.27 6.57 14.88
N PRO A 216 7.92 7.45 15.86
CA PRO A 216 6.56 7.90 16.00
C PRO A 216 6.14 8.75 14.81
N HIS A 217 4.96 8.48 14.26
CA HIS A 217 4.39 9.27 13.17
C HIS A 217 2.87 9.06 13.09
N SER A 218 2.19 9.89 12.32
CA SER A 218 0.76 9.73 12.04
C SER A 218 0.56 9.12 10.66
N LEU A 219 -0.46 8.31 10.49
CA LEU A 219 -0.97 7.85 9.21
C LEU A 219 -2.41 8.33 9.05
N TYR A 220 -2.86 8.45 7.81
CA TYR A 220 -4.26 8.62 7.45
C TYR A 220 -4.65 7.54 6.46
N ILE A 221 -5.36 6.52 6.93
CA ILE A 221 -5.76 5.36 6.14
C ILE A 221 -7.19 4.97 6.51
N ASN A 222 -7.91 4.31 5.61
CA ASN A 222 -9.27 3.82 5.88
C ASN A 222 -10.23 4.89 6.44
N MET A 223 -10.06 6.15 6.02
CA MET A 223 -10.84 7.32 6.46
C MET A 223 -10.64 7.78 7.92
N HIS A 224 -9.55 7.37 8.57
CA HIS A 224 -9.22 7.88 9.91
C HIS A 224 -7.72 8.13 10.07
N GLN A 225 -7.38 8.92 11.10
CA GLN A 225 -6.00 9.08 11.54
C GLN A 225 -5.61 7.90 12.44
N LYS A 226 -4.35 7.50 12.35
CA LYS A 226 -3.72 6.50 13.20
C LYS A 226 -2.39 7.02 13.72
N LEU A 227 -2.12 6.81 15.00
CA LEU A 227 -0.84 7.13 15.61
C LEU A 227 0.02 5.87 15.68
N ILE A 228 1.22 5.94 15.10
CA ILE A 228 2.20 4.88 15.20
C ILE A 228 3.16 5.22 16.33
N HIS A 229 3.25 4.33 17.32
CA HIS A 229 4.25 4.35 18.37
C HIS A 229 5.43 3.47 17.97
N PRO A 230 6.67 3.86 18.32
CA PRO A 230 7.85 3.07 17.99
C PRO A 230 7.83 1.74 18.75
N ILE A 231 8.30 0.67 18.09
CA ILE A 231 8.38 -0.67 18.67
C ILE A 231 9.83 -1.09 18.69
N ILE A 232 10.40 -1.21 19.90
CA ILE A 232 11.82 -1.49 20.10
C ILE A 232 11.98 -2.84 20.82
N PHE A 233 12.76 -3.74 20.24
CA PHE A 233 13.04 -5.06 20.82
C PHE A 233 14.40 -5.12 21.55
N GLY A 234 15.28 -4.15 21.31
CA GLY A 234 16.57 -4.07 22.00
C GLY A 234 17.38 -2.85 21.57
N ASP A 235 18.55 -2.70 22.20
CA ASP A 235 19.49 -1.61 21.96
C ASP A 235 20.90 -2.18 21.85
N LEU A 236 21.54 -1.99 20.69
CA LEU A 236 22.85 -2.56 20.38
C LEU A 236 24.02 -1.87 21.08
N LEU A 237 23.77 -0.78 21.80
CA LEU A 237 24.76 -0.19 22.70
C LEU A 237 24.97 -1.04 23.95
N PHE A 238 23.99 -1.88 24.31
CA PHE A 238 24.00 -2.67 25.54
C PHE A 238 23.87 -4.18 25.32
N GLU A 239 23.36 -4.60 24.16
CA GLU A 239 23.07 -6.01 23.88
C GLU A 239 23.56 -6.44 22.49
N GLU A 240 23.98 -7.70 22.35
CA GLU A 240 24.33 -8.25 21.03
C GLU A 240 23.09 -8.43 20.14
N LEU A 241 23.24 -8.17 18.84
CA LEU A 241 22.14 -8.33 17.86
C LEU A 241 21.56 -9.75 17.85
N LYS A 242 22.42 -10.77 17.98
CA LYS A 242 22.00 -12.18 18.03
C LYS A 242 21.11 -12.45 19.24
N TYR A 243 21.39 -11.81 20.38
CA TYR A 243 20.57 -11.91 21.58
C TYR A 243 19.22 -11.22 21.37
N VAL A 244 19.21 -9.96 20.89
CA VAL A 244 17.98 -9.20 20.60
C VAL A 244 17.06 -9.97 19.64
N TRP A 245 17.60 -10.49 18.53
CA TRP A 245 16.85 -11.28 17.55
C TRP A 245 16.19 -12.51 18.17
N ASN A 246 16.84 -13.12 19.17
CA ASN A 246 16.38 -14.35 19.78
C ASN A 246 15.47 -14.16 21.00
N LYS A 247 15.22 -12.92 21.44
CA LYS A 247 14.32 -12.65 22.57
C LYS A 247 12.93 -13.27 22.35
N PRO A 248 12.32 -13.86 23.38
CA PRO A 248 11.02 -14.53 23.25
C PRO A 248 9.92 -13.63 22.66
N ASN A 249 9.83 -12.38 23.09
CA ASN A 249 8.84 -11.42 22.59
C ASN A 249 9.06 -11.10 21.10
N TYR A 250 10.30 -10.94 20.63
CA TYR A 250 10.58 -10.66 19.23
C TYR A 250 10.37 -11.90 18.35
N LYS A 251 10.69 -13.11 18.84
CA LYS A 251 10.33 -14.37 18.17
C LYS A 251 8.81 -14.52 18.04
N ALA A 252 8.05 -14.26 19.10
CA ALA A 252 6.60 -14.29 19.09
C ALA A 252 6.03 -13.29 18.08
N PHE A 253 6.54 -12.04 18.09
CA PHE A 253 6.20 -11.02 17.10
C PHE A 253 6.34 -11.55 15.68
N ARG A 254 7.53 -12.06 15.32
CA ARG A 254 7.82 -12.56 13.98
C ARG A 254 6.95 -13.76 13.60
N ASN A 255 6.70 -14.67 14.55
CA ASN A 255 5.86 -15.85 14.32
C ASN A 255 4.40 -15.52 14.00
N THR A 256 3.84 -14.46 14.61
CA THR A 256 2.51 -13.96 14.27
C THR A 256 2.47 -13.44 12.82
N ARG A 257 3.53 -12.73 12.37
CA ARG A 257 3.55 -12.08 11.04
C ARG A 257 3.93 -13.01 9.89
N ARG A 258 4.47 -14.22 10.15
CA ARG A 258 4.66 -15.25 9.11
C ARG A 258 3.35 -15.62 8.40
N ASN A 259 2.24 -15.65 9.15
CA ASN A 259 0.90 -15.94 8.61
C ASN A 259 0.01 -14.71 8.79
N VAL A 260 0.50 -13.54 8.38
CA VAL A 260 -0.17 -12.25 8.63
C VAL A 260 -1.61 -12.23 8.11
N SER A 261 -1.90 -12.83 6.96
CA SER A 261 -3.26 -12.89 6.40
C SER A 261 -4.27 -13.65 7.27
N GLN A 262 -3.81 -14.64 8.04
CA GLN A 262 -4.67 -15.47 8.89
C GLN A 262 -4.71 -14.97 10.34
N LYS A 263 -3.60 -14.41 10.84
CA LYS A 263 -3.42 -14.06 12.25
C LYS A 263 -3.66 -12.59 12.56
N ILE A 264 -3.64 -11.71 11.55
CA ILE A 264 -3.81 -10.26 11.74
C ILE A 264 -4.98 -9.81 10.86
N PRO A 265 -5.99 -9.14 11.43
CA PRO A 265 -7.16 -8.71 10.66
C PRO A 265 -6.76 -7.64 9.63
N TRP A 266 -7.54 -7.50 8.55
CA TRP A 266 -7.36 -6.43 7.58
C TRP A 266 -8.48 -5.40 7.74
N CYS A 267 -8.14 -4.19 8.18
CA CYS A 267 -9.14 -3.16 8.46
C CYS A 267 -9.71 -2.51 7.20
N GLY A 268 -9.06 -2.63 6.05
CA GLY A 268 -9.56 -2.06 4.79
C GLY A 268 -10.91 -2.63 4.35
N ASP A 269 -11.21 -3.87 4.73
CA ASP A 269 -12.50 -4.52 4.45
C ASP A 269 -13.56 -4.29 5.54
N CYS A 270 -13.17 -3.74 6.70
CA CYS A 270 -14.05 -3.62 7.86
C CYS A 270 -14.90 -2.34 7.80
N VAL A 271 -16.22 -2.47 7.87
CA VAL A 271 -17.16 -1.33 7.91
C VAL A 271 -16.96 -0.40 9.11
N PHE A 272 -16.45 -0.94 10.22
CA PHE A 272 -16.21 -0.19 11.45
C PHE A 272 -14.84 0.50 11.50
N SER A 273 -13.94 0.20 10.56
CA SER A 273 -12.57 0.73 10.55
C SER A 273 -12.48 2.25 10.77
N PRO A 274 -13.32 3.10 10.12
CA PRO A 274 -13.25 4.56 10.30
C PRO A 274 -13.46 5.04 11.75
N TRP A 275 -14.12 4.26 12.60
CA TRP A 275 -14.47 4.62 13.98
C TRP A 275 -13.96 3.61 15.01
N CYS A 276 -13.18 2.62 14.59
CA CYS A 276 -12.73 1.54 15.44
C CYS A 276 -11.71 2.05 16.47
N PHE A 277 -11.86 1.62 17.73
CA PHE A 277 -10.89 1.93 18.77
C PHE A 277 -9.50 1.34 18.45
N PHE A 278 -9.47 0.09 17.99
CA PHE A 278 -8.22 -0.63 17.68
C PHE A 278 -7.45 -0.10 16.47
N SER A 279 -8.06 0.72 15.60
CA SER A 279 -7.37 1.30 14.45
C SER A 279 -6.68 2.64 14.75
N ARG A 280 -6.93 3.23 15.93
CA ARG A 280 -6.38 4.53 16.32
C ARG A 280 -4.88 4.52 16.60
N SER A 281 -4.34 3.40 17.05
CA SER A 281 -2.91 3.22 17.32
C SER A 281 -2.39 1.88 16.78
N ASN A 282 -1.08 1.66 16.86
CA ASN A 282 -0.48 0.34 16.61
C ASN A 282 -0.30 -0.49 17.89
N GLU A 283 -0.88 -0.12 19.04
CA GLU A 283 -0.64 -0.83 20.30
C GLU A 283 -1.22 -2.25 20.26
N ARG A 284 -2.45 -2.40 19.74
CA ARG A 284 -3.14 -3.69 19.65
C ARG A 284 -4.13 -3.72 18.49
N ASP A 285 -4.37 -4.90 17.91
CA ASP A 285 -5.49 -5.13 16.98
C ASP A 285 -6.69 -5.87 17.60
N CYS A 286 -7.79 -6.01 16.86
CA CYS A 286 -8.99 -6.68 17.38
C CYS A 286 -8.85 -8.21 17.54
N PHE A 287 -7.74 -8.79 17.06
CA PHE A 287 -7.37 -10.19 17.34
C PHE A 287 -6.40 -10.28 18.53
N THR A 288 -6.19 -9.17 19.24
CA THR A 288 -5.34 -9.03 20.42
C THR A 288 -3.83 -9.13 20.17
N ASN A 289 -3.38 -9.02 18.91
CA ASN A 289 -1.95 -8.98 18.63
C ASN A 289 -1.36 -7.63 19.04
N GLU A 290 -0.15 -7.67 19.61
CA GLU A 290 0.60 -6.49 20.01
C GLU A 290 2.00 -6.53 19.37
N PRO A 291 2.45 -5.43 18.74
CA PRO A 291 1.66 -4.31 18.19
C PRO A 291 0.68 -4.76 17.07
N GLY A 292 -0.31 -3.95 16.72
CA GLY A 292 -1.20 -4.23 15.58
C GLY A 292 -0.56 -3.94 14.22
N CYS A 293 -0.78 -4.80 13.20
CA CYS A 293 -0.37 -4.57 11.80
C CYS A 293 -1.54 -4.57 10.82
N SER A 294 -2.76 -4.27 11.29
CA SER A 294 -4.01 -4.49 10.55
C SER A 294 -4.25 -3.54 9.37
N GLU A 295 -3.38 -2.56 9.19
CA GLU A 295 -3.46 -1.49 8.20
C GLU A 295 -2.13 -1.27 7.47
N CYS A 296 -1.22 -2.25 7.56
CA CYS A 296 0.09 -2.17 6.93
C CYS A 296 -0.03 -2.23 5.40
N LEU A 297 0.15 -1.07 4.74
CA LEU A 297 0.13 -0.91 3.28
C LEU A 297 1.21 -1.72 2.57
N TYR A 298 2.33 -1.94 3.24
CA TYR A 298 3.40 -2.81 2.73
C TYR A 298 2.99 -4.28 2.70
N SER A 299 2.15 -4.71 3.64
CA SER A 299 1.77 -6.13 3.74
C SER A 299 0.83 -6.61 2.65
N ILE A 300 0.23 -5.67 1.92
CA ILE A 300 -0.75 -5.90 0.85
C ILE A 300 -0.23 -5.42 -0.51
N GLY A 301 1.03 -5.01 -0.60
CA GLY A 301 1.68 -4.61 -1.85
C GLY A 301 1.22 -3.28 -2.46
N LEU A 302 0.46 -2.44 -1.73
CA LEU A 302 0.13 -1.08 -2.20
C LEU A 302 1.36 -0.15 -2.12
N SER A 303 2.20 -0.37 -1.11
CA SER A 303 3.51 0.28 -1.00
C SER A 303 4.58 -0.80 -0.89
N ILE A 304 5.80 -0.46 -1.29
CA ILE A 304 6.89 -1.43 -1.40
C ILE A 304 8.03 -1.00 -0.48
N CYS A 305 8.49 -1.92 0.37
CA CYS A 305 9.74 -1.72 1.10
C CYS A 305 10.92 -2.04 0.19
N ASN A 306 11.90 -1.15 0.13
CA ASN A 306 13.18 -1.37 -0.53
C ASN A 306 14.15 -2.07 0.46
N ILE A 307 13.95 -3.38 0.64
CA ILE A 307 14.71 -4.26 1.55
C ILE A 307 15.09 -5.59 0.89
#